data_AF-A0A6L5DT50-F1
#
_entry.id   AF-A0A6L5DT50-F1
#
_cell.length_a   1.000
_cell.length_b   1.000
_cell.length_c   1.000
_cell.angle_alpha   90.00
_cell.angle_beta   90.00
_cell.angle_gamma   90.00
#
_symmetry.space_group_name_H-M   'P 1'
#
loop_
_entity.id
_entity.type
_entity.pdbx_description
1 polymer ?
#
loop_
_entity_poly.entity_id
_entity_poly.type
_entity_poly.pdbx_seq_one_letter_code
_entity_poly.pdbx_strand_id
1 'polypeptide(L)'
;MNRILILILLSFFATTLFGQESTSSYSTSLRNETPVYTEFSTNGKYIAAGVYRAVRVWEISTNSFKDYPTRLKNETPLFIKFSPDDKYIAAGIYGAVRVWELNSENFIDYKVKLKNTTPNSVSFSPDGNYIATGVYGAVRVWNIKSGEFVDYRTRLKNETPEHVNFSPDSRFIVAGVYGEVRTWKIIN
;
A
#
# COMPACT_ATOMS: atom_id res chain seq x y z
N MET A 1 13.37 -53.30 -50.62
CA MET A 1 12.15 -53.97 -50.09
C MET A 1 11.03 -52.93 -50.01
N ASN A 2 9.79 -53.32 -50.31
CA ASN A 2 8.54 -52.52 -50.18
C ASN A 2 8.49 -51.67 -48.89
N ARG A 3 7.77 -50.53 -48.74
CA ARG A 3 6.87 -49.66 -49.56
C ARG A 3 6.66 -48.36 -48.70
N ILE A 4 6.04 -47.24 -49.11
CA ILE A 4 5.24 -46.85 -50.29
C ILE A 4 5.48 -45.33 -50.57
N LEU A 5 4.88 -44.75 -51.61
CA LEU A 5 4.84 -43.30 -51.87
C LEU A 5 3.37 -42.85 -52.02
N ILE A 6 2.92 -41.81 -51.31
CA ILE A 6 1.67 -41.07 -51.61
C ILE A 6 1.87 -39.58 -51.31
N LEU A 7 1.76 -38.73 -52.33
CA LEU A 7 1.48 -37.28 -52.19
C LEU A 7 -0.02 -37.04 -52.31
N ILE A 8 -0.58 -36.10 -51.53
CA ILE A 8 -1.77 -35.32 -51.89
C ILE A 8 -1.56 -33.86 -51.42
N LEU A 9 -1.99 -32.89 -52.23
CA LEU A 9 -1.91 -31.44 -52.02
C LEU A 9 -3.24 -30.82 -51.53
N LEU A 10 -3.17 -29.57 -51.04
CA LEU A 10 -4.24 -28.55 -50.91
C LEU A 10 -5.34 -28.84 -49.86
N SER A 11 -5.63 -27.93 -48.92
CA SER A 11 -6.22 -26.60 -49.20
C SER A 11 -6.36 -25.73 -47.92
N PHE A 12 -6.78 -24.47 -48.10
CA PHE A 12 -6.95 -23.40 -47.09
C PHE A 12 -8.02 -23.71 -46.02
N PHE A 13 -7.83 -23.19 -44.79
CA PHE A 13 -8.61 -22.04 -44.29
C PHE A 13 -7.93 -21.41 -43.06
N ALA A 14 -8.05 -20.09 -42.90
CA ALA A 14 -7.48 -19.39 -41.76
C ALA A 14 -8.30 -19.62 -40.48
N THR A 15 -7.69 -20.21 -39.46
CA THR A 15 -8.17 -20.07 -38.09
C THR A 15 -7.60 -18.79 -37.50
N THR A 16 -8.49 -17.94 -37.01
CA THR A 16 -8.17 -16.64 -36.41
C THR A 16 -7.09 -16.75 -35.35
N LEU A 17 -6.07 -15.90 -35.47
CA LEU A 17 -5.02 -15.70 -34.47
C LEU A 17 -5.62 -14.99 -33.24
N PHE A 18 -6.45 -15.69 -32.48
CA PHE A 18 -6.67 -15.34 -31.08
C PHE A 18 -5.36 -15.61 -30.37
N GLY A 19 -4.54 -14.56 -30.27
CA GLY A 19 -3.40 -14.55 -29.38
C GLY A 19 -3.91 -14.91 -27.99
N GLN A 20 -3.61 -16.12 -27.55
CA GLN A 20 -3.80 -16.51 -26.17
C GLN A 20 -2.81 -15.66 -25.39
N GLU A 21 -3.25 -14.51 -24.90
CA GLU A 21 -2.54 -13.76 -23.87
C GLU A 21 -2.44 -14.70 -22.67
N SER A 22 -1.32 -15.43 -22.61
CA SER A 22 -0.95 -16.23 -21.47
C SER A 22 -0.74 -15.25 -20.33
N THR A 23 -1.76 -15.08 -19.49
CA THR A 23 -1.70 -14.25 -18.29
C THR A 23 -0.62 -14.83 -17.40
N SER A 24 0.57 -14.23 -17.45
CA SER A 24 1.73 -14.63 -16.64
C SER A 24 1.46 -14.27 -15.19
N SER A 25 0.84 -15.21 -14.47
CA SER A 25 0.60 -15.07 -13.04
C SER A 25 1.89 -15.30 -12.28
N TYR A 26 2.42 -14.22 -11.70
CA TYR A 26 3.49 -14.30 -10.72
C TYR A 26 2.88 -14.55 -9.35
N SER A 27 3.33 -15.60 -8.68
CA SER A 27 2.94 -15.91 -7.30
C SER A 27 4.18 -16.06 -6.43
N THR A 28 4.06 -15.64 -5.17
CA THR A 28 5.10 -15.76 -4.17
C THR A 28 4.48 -16.37 -2.92
N SER A 29 5.15 -17.34 -2.30
CA SER A 29 4.55 -18.15 -1.24
C SER A 29 4.82 -17.56 0.15
N LEU A 30 3.73 -17.34 0.89
CA LEU A 30 3.77 -17.03 2.31
C LEU A 30 3.57 -18.33 3.10
N ARG A 31 4.40 -18.56 4.14
CA ARG A 31 4.37 -19.81 4.91
C ARG A 31 3.26 -19.77 5.96
N ASN A 32 2.10 -20.34 5.62
CA ASN A 32 0.91 -20.40 6.49
C ASN A 32 0.38 -19.02 6.93
N GLU A 33 0.55 -18.00 6.09
CA GLU A 33 0.09 -16.64 6.34
C GLU A 33 -0.75 -16.15 5.16
N THR A 34 -1.94 -15.62 5.45
CA THR A 34 -2.78 -14.95 4.46
C THR A 34 -2.47 -13.44 4.49
N PRO A 35 -2.01 -12.84 3.38
CA PRO A 35 -1.77 -11.40 3.33
C PRO A 35 -3.10 -10.67 3.33
N VAL A 36 -3.30 -9.72 4.26
CA VAL A 36 -4.60 -9.07 4.45
C VAL A 36 -4.77 -7.83 3.56
N TYR A 37 -3.66 -7.24 3.13
CA TYR A 37 -3.62 -6.06 2.26
C TYR A 37 -2.40 -6.16 1.34
N THR A 38 -2.53 -5.67 0.10
CA THR A 38 -1.45 -5.64 -0.89
C THR A 38 -1.40 -4.31 -1.63
N GLU A 39 -0.22 -3.94 -2.11
CA GLU A 39 -0.01 -2.69 -2.85
C GLU A 39 1.18 -2.80 -3.81
N PHE A 40 1.14 -2.06 -4.93
CA PHE A 40 2.29 -1.83 -5.81
C PHE A 40 3.01 -0.52 -5.47
N SER A 41 4.34 -0.50 -5.61
CA SER A 41 5.06 0.77 -5.66
C SER A 41 4.67 1.59 -6.90
N THR A 42 4.86 2.90 -6.83
CA THR A 42 4.48 3.87 -7.89
C THR A 42 5.17 3.55 -9.22
N ASN A 43 6.43 3.12 -9.15
CA ASN A 43 7.25 2.67 -10.27
C ASN A 43 6.97 1.22 -10.73
N GLY A 44 6.06 0.50 -10.08
CA GLY A 44 5.69 -0.89 -10.40
C GLY A 44 6.80 -1.93 -10.16
N LYS A 45 7.95 -1.56 -9.57
CA LYS A 45 9.08 -2.48 -9.32
C LYS A 45 8.81 -3.41 -8.13
N TYR A 46 8.04 -2.96 -7.16
CA TYR A 46 7.80 -3.65 -5.90
C TYR A 46 6.32 -3.95 -5.67
N ILE A 47 6.05 -5.06 -4.97
CA ILE A 47 4.78 -5.28 -4.28
C ILE A 47 5.03 -5.31 -2.77
N ALA A 48 4.07 -4.87 -1.99
CA ALA A 48 4.07 -4.97 -0.54
C ALA A 48 2.84 -5.72 -0.03
N ALA A 49 2.98 -6.37 1.13
CA ALA A 49 1.87 -6.99 1.84
C ALA A 49 2.04 -6.98 3.36
N GLY A 50 0.91 -6.95 4.06
CA GLY A 50 0.85 -7.12 5.51
C GLY A 50 1.04 -8.60 5.86
N VAL A 51 2.11 -8.91 6.60
CA VAL A 51 2.45 -10.27 7.04
C VAL A 51 2.58 -10.30 8.56
N TYR A 52 2.71 -11.48 9.16
CA TYR A 52 2.80 -11.60 10.61
C TYR A 52 4.08 -10.92 11.13
N ARG A 53 3.91 -9.87 11.94
CA ARG A 53 4.94 -9.02 12.55
C ARG A 53 5.68 -8.07 11.62
N ALA A 54 5.35 -7.99 10.32
CA ALA A 54 6.07 -7.13 9.37
C ALA A 54 5.19 -6.62 8.22
N VAL A 55 5.70 -5.60 7.51
CA VAL A 55 5.36 -5.40 6.10
C VAL A 55 6.41 -6.13 5.28
N ARG A 56 6.02 -7.05 4.40
CA ARG A 56 6.92 -7.70 3.44
C ARG A 56 6.88 -6.94 2.12
N VAL A 57 8.04 -6.67 1.54
CA VAL A 57 8.18 -6.06 0.22
C VAL A 57 8.97 -7.00 -0.68
N TRP A 58 8.45 -7.29 -1.87
CA TRP A 58 9.12 -8.09 -2.90
C TRP A 58 9.55 -7.22 -4.07
N GLU A 59 10.74 -7.48 -4.61
CA GLU A 59 11.17 -6.98 -5.92
C GLU A 59 10.71 -7.95 -7.00
N ILE A 60 9.80 -7.51 -7.88
CA ILE A 60 9.10 -8.38 -8.83
C ILE A 60 10.06 -9.08 -9.80
N SER A 61 11.06 -8.35 -10.29
CA SER A 61 12.06 -8.83 -11.26
C SER A 61 12.97 -9.95 -10.73
N THR A 62 13.17 -10.02 -9.41
CA THR A 62 14.09 -10.99 -8.76
C THR A 62 13.36 -12.02 -7.92
N ASN A 63 12.08 -11.79 -7.61
CA ASN A 63 11.30 -12.53 -6.60
C ASN A 63 11.99 -12.61 -5.22
N SER A 64 12.89 -11.66 -4.92
CA SER A 64 13.49 -11.51 -3.59
C SER A 64 12.62 -10.61 -2.72
N PHE A 65 12.61 -10.82 -1.40
CA PHE A 65 11.83 -10.02 -0.46
C PHE A 65 12.65 -9.52 0.72
N LYS A 66 12.17 -8.44 1.34
CA LYS A 66 12.64 -7.91 2.62
C LYS A 66 11.45 -7.67 3.56
N ASP A 67 11.63 -8.02 4.83
CA ASP A 67 10.67 -7.75 5.90
C ASP A 67 11.03 -6.47 6.64
N TYR A 68 10.03 -5.61 6.84
CA TYR A 68 10.09 -4.37 7.60
C TYR A 68 9.31 -4.57 8.91
N PRO A 69 10.01 -4.84 10.03
CA PRO A 69 9.37 -5.32 11.24
C PRO A 69 8.56 -4.23 11.96
N THR A 70 7.42 -4.66 12.49
CA THR A 70 6.53 -3.88 13.35
C THR A 70 7.07 -3.80 14.78
N ARG A 71 6.28 -3.29 15.72
CA ARG A 71 6.73 -3.12 17.12
C ARG A 71 6.39 -4.34 17.99
N LEU A 72 5.26 -4.99 17.75
CA LEU A 72 4.77 -6.07 18.61
C LEU A 72 4.91 -7.46 17.98
N LYS A 73 5.05 -8.48 18.82
CA LYS A 73 5.19 -9.89 18.39
C LYS A 73 3.85 -10.54 18.01
N ASN A 74 2.76 -9.79 17.93
CA ASN A 74 1.40 -10.26 17.65
C ASN A 74 0.61 -9.24 16.81
N GLU A 75 1.29 -8.60 15.87
CA GLU A 75 0.78 -7.48 15.08
C GLU A 75 0.93 -7.81 13.59
N THR A 76 -0.12 -7.56 12.81
CA THR A 76 -0.12 -7.69 11.34
C THR A 76 -0.60 -6.36 10.77
N PRO A 77 0.23 -5.61 10.01
CA PRO A 77 -0.20 -4.35 9.40
C PRO A 77 -1.33 -4.57 8.40
N LEU A 78 -2.41 -3.80 8.53
CA LEU A 78 -3.59 -3.92 7.66
C LEU A 78 -3.67 -2.85 6.56
N PHE A 79 -2.96 -1.73 6.72
CA PHE A 79 -2.98 -0.62 5.79
C PHE A 79 -1.55 -0.20 5.50
N ILE A 80 -1.16 -0.32 4.24
CA ILE A 80 0.20 -0.08 3.75
C ILE A 80 0.13 0.98 2.64
N LYS A 81 1.12 1.88 2.63
CA LYS A 81 1.35 2.86 1.56
C LYS A 81 2.83 2.96 1.21
N PHE A 82 3.19 2.81 -0.06
CA PHE A 82 4.44 3.35 -0.59
C PHE A 82 4.40 4.89 -0.63
N SER A 83 5.56 5.55 -0.50
CA SER A 83 5.69 6.97 -0.81
C SER A 83 5.67 7.22 -2.32
N PRO A 84 5.28 8.41 -2.81
CA PRO A 84 5.22 8.71 -4.25
C PRO A 84 6.57 8.62 -4.99
N ASP A 85 7.67 8.67 -4.25
CA ASP A 85 9.04 8.54 -4.76
C ASP A 85 9.63 7.13 -4.57
N ASP A 86 8.82 6.18 -4.06
CA ASP A 86 9.18 4.79 -3.74
C ASP A 86 10.45 4.63 -2.90
N LYS A 87 10.80 5.63 -2.08
CA LYS A 87 11.90 5.52 -1.09
C LYS A 87 11.43 5.01 0.26
N TYR A 88 10.14 5.15 0.57
CA TYR A 88 9.57 4.78 1.86
C TYR A 88 8.37 3.87 1.69
N ILE A 89 8.11 3.10 2.74
CA ILE A 89 6.87 2.39 2.93
C ILE A 89 6.34 2.71 4.32
N ALA A 90 5.02 2.83 4.45
CA ALA A 90 4.36 3.22 5.69
C ALA A 90 3.23 2.28 6.04
N ALA A 91 3.00 2.05 7.33
CA ALA A 91 1.85 1.29 7.81
C ALA A 91 1.39 1.71 9.20
N GLY A 92 0.10 1.48 9.47
CA GLY A 92 -0.45 1.58 10.82
C GLY A 92 0.13 0.48 11.72
N ILE A 93 0.71 0.88 12.85
CA ILE A 93 1.18 0.00 13.92
C ILE A 93 0.64 0.46 15.29
N TYR A 94 0.88 -0.29 16.34
CA TYR A 94 0.36 -0.07 17.68
C TYR A 94 0.79 1.28 18.27
N GLY A 95 -0.13 2.26 18.23
CA GLY A 95 0.08 3.62 18.72
C GLY A 95 0.85 4.56 17.77
N ALA A 96 1.13 4.17 16.53
CA ALA A 96 1.82 5.03 15.55
C ALA A 96 1.52 4.67 14.10
N VAL A 97 1.75 5.59 13.16
CA VAL A 97 2.08 5.23 11.78
C VAL A 97 3.59 5.10 11.71
N ARG A 98 4.10 3.92 11.34
CA ARG A 98 5.54 3.73 11.09
C ARG A 98 5.83 3.97 9.62
N VAL A 99 6.92 4.68 9.34
CA VAL A 99 7.48 4.86 8.00
C VAL A 99 8.88 4.27 7.99
N TRP A 100 9.12 3.25 7.17
CA TRP A 100 10.43 2.63 6.95
C TRP A 100 11.05 3.19 5.66
N GLU A 101 12.36 3.41 5.67
CA GLU A 101 13.15 3.72 4.46
C GLU A 101 13.53 2.41 3.75
N LEU A 102 13.12 2.26 2.49
CA LEU A 102 13.34 1.05 1.72
C LEU A 102 14.83 0.74 1.59
N ASN A 103 15.15 -0.56 1.57
CA ASN A 103 16.51 -1.12 1.53
C ASN A 103 17.36 -0.86 2.79
N SER A 104 16.97 0.05 3.69
CA SER A 104 17.63 0.31 4.99
C SER A 104 16.97 -0.43 6.17
N GLU A 105 17.49 -0.26 7.39
CA GLU A 105 16.80 -0.62 8.64
C GLU A 105 16.15 0.60 9.34
N ASN A 106 16.26 1.79 8.75
CA ASN A 106 15.79 3.04 9.32
C ASN A 106 14.26 3.14 9.29
N PHE A 107 13.67 3.68 10.36
CA PHE A 107 12.25 4.02 10.41
C PHE A 107 11.95 5.19 11.34
N ILE A 108 10.79 5.81 11.15
CA ILE A 108 10.25 6.90 11.98
C ILE A 108 8.83 6.50 12.43
N ASP A 109 8.53 6.71 13.73
CA ASP A 109 7.20 6.45 14.32
C ASP A 109 6.42 7.75 14.55
N TYR A 110 5.45 8.02 13.68
CA TYR A 110 4.50 9.14 13.80
C TYR A 110 3.38 8.78 14.78
N LYS A 111 3.57 9.18 16.05
CA LYS A 111 2.72 8.77 17.19
C LYS A 111 1.30 9.31 17.13
N VAL A 112 0.31 8.42 17.31
CA VAL A 112 -1.07 8.81 17.62
C VAL A 112 -1.25 8.93 19.14
N LYS A 113 -2.06 9.89 19.61
CA LYS A 113 -2.17 10.21 21.06
C LYS A 113 -2.76 9.08 21.91
N LEU A 114 -3.59 8.22 21.31
CA LEU A 114 -4.17 7.06 22.00
C LEU A 114 -3.18 5.89 21.94
N LYS A 115 -2.62 5.56 23.11
CA LYS A 115 -2.02 4.25 23.34
C LYS A 115 -3.15 3.20 23.21
N ASN A 116 -2.83 2.04 22.64
CA ASN A 116 -3.71 0.88 22.48
C ASN A 116 -4.62 0.84 21.24
N THR A 117 -4.39 1.67 20.21
CA THR A 117 -5.04 1.53 18.89
C THR A 117 -4.03 1.50 17.76
N THR A 118 -4.29 0.66 16.75
CA THR A 118 -3.58 0.70 15.46
C THR A 118 -4.33 1.63 14.50
N PRO A 119 -3.66 2.52 13.75
CA PRO A 119 -4.29 3.35 12.73
C PRO A 119 -4.92 2.50 11.61
N ASN A 120 -6.21 2.76 11.31
CA ASN A 120 -6.96 2.06 10.25
C ASN A 120 -6.82 2.69 8.86
N SER A 121 -5.96 3.71 8.71
CA SER A 121 -5.57 4.24 7.41
C SER A 121 -4.14 4.77 7.45
N VAL A 122 -3.52 4.80 6.28
CA VAL A 122 -2.31 5.58 6.01
C VAL A 122 -2.49 6.17 4.61
N SER A 123 -2.01 7.40 4.41
CA SER A 123 -1.95 8.04 3.10
C SER A 123 -0.74 8.97 3.07
N PHE A 124 0.05 8.94 1.99
CA PHE A 124 1.05 9.97 1.71
C PHE A 124 0.43 11.08 0.85
N SER A 125 0.88 12.31 1.01
CA SER A 125 0.60 13.35 0.02
C SER A 125 1.37 13.07 -1.28
N PRO A 126 0.80 13.33 -2.47
CA PRO A 126 1.49 13.18 -3.75
C PRO A 126 2.82 13.94 -3.88
N ASP A 127 2.99 15.05 -3.15
CA ASP A 127 4.24 15.81 -3.09
C ASP A 127 5.30 15.22 -2.14
N GLY A 128 4.97 14.14 -1.42
CA GLY A 128 5.86 13.46 -0.47
C GLY A 128 6.19 14.24 0.80
N ASN A 129 5.56 15.40 1.06
CA ASN A 129 5.86 16.22 2.24
C ASN A 129 5.04 15.83 3.48
N TYR A 130 3.92 15.12 3.33
CA TYR A 130 2.99 14.81 4.39
C TYR A 130 2.56 13.34 4.42
N ILE A 131 2.16 12.90 5.63
CA ILE A 131 1.50 11.62 5.86
C ILE A 131 0.24 11.83 6.71
N ALA A 132 -0.82 11.06 6.48
CA ALA A 132 -2.10 11.20 7.16
C ALA A 132 -2.70 9.87 7.66
N THR A 133 -3.48 9.95 8.73
CA THR A 133 -4.38 8.88 9.21
C THR A 133 -5.62 9.46 9.88
N GLY A 134 -6.72 8.71 9.90
CA GLY A 134 -7.78 8.93 10.89
C GLY A 134 -7.27 8.71 12.32
N VAL A 135 -7.75 9.54 13.24
CA VAL A 135 -7.61 9.41 14.71
C VAL A 135 -8.94 9.78 15.37
N TYR A 136 -9.06 9.56 16.67
CA TYR A 136 -10.28 9.84 17.43
C TYR A 136 -10.67 11.34 17.38
N GLY A 137 -11.71 11.65 16.61
CA GLY A 137 -12.26 12.99 16.36
C GLY A 137 -11.52 13.84 15.31
N ALA A 138 -10.60 13.27 14.52
CA ALA A 138 -9.83 14.02 13.52
C ALA A 138 -9.25 13.15 12.39
N VAL A 139 -8.85 13.79 11.30
CA VAL A 139 -7.72 13.32 10.48
C VAL A 139 -6.46 14.00 11.02
N ARG A 140 -5.43 13.23 11.38
CA ARG A 140 -4.11 13.77 11.70
C ARG A 140 -3.25 13.77 10.44
N VAL A 141 -2.60 14.90 10.18
CA VAL A 141 -1.59 15.05 9.13
C VAL A 141 -0.28 15.46 9.78
N TRP A 142 0.81 14.76 9.49
CA TRP A 142 2.17 15.14 9.91
C TRP A 142 2.95 15.69 8.72
N ASN A 143 3.78 16.70 8.96
CA ASN A 143 4.88 17.05 8.06
C ASN A 143 6.01 16.03 8.25
N ILE A 144 6.47 15.42 7.16
CA ILE A 144 7.46 14.33 7.22
C ILE A 144 8.84 14.84 7.68
N LYS A 145 9.20 16.09 7.35
CA LYS A 145 10.51 16.69 7.64
C LYS A 145 10.61 17.26 9.05
N SER A 146 9.58 17.95 9.55
CA SER A 146 9.59 18.51 10.92
C SER A 146 9.03 17.56 11.98
N GLY A 147 8.22 16.57 11.59
CA GLY A 147 7.51 15.68 12.51
C GLY A 147 6.33 16.33 13.23
N GLU A 148 6.07 17.62 12.99
CA GLU A 148 4.92 18.35 13.52
C GLU A 148 3.62 17.88 12.87
N PHE A 149 2.48 18.09 13.54
CA PHE A 149 1.19 17.63 13.05
C PHE A 149 0.04 18.60 13.31
N VAL A 150 -0.97 18.51 12.46
CA VAL A 150 -2.26 19.20 12.58
C VAL A 150 -3.39 18.16 12.68
N ASP A 151 -4.31 18.34 13.62
CA ASP A 151 -5.53 17.53 13.76
C ASP A 151 -6.70 18.24 13.07
N TYR A 152 -7.06 17.81 11.86
CA TYR A 152 -8.23 18.31 11.12
C TYR A 152 -9.51 17.69 11.68
N ARG A 153 -10.25 18.48 12.46
CA ARG A 153 -11.35 17.98 13.29
C ARG A 153 -12.59 17.61 12.48
N THR A 154 -13.16 16.47 12.85
CA THR A 154 -14.47 16.00 12.40
C THR A 154 -15.58 16.62 13.27
N ARG A 155 -16.84 16.19 13.15
CA ARG A 155 -17.95 16.77 13.93
C ARG A 155 -18.09 16.10 15.30
N LEU A 156 -18.00 14.77 15.32
CA LEU A 156 -18.12 13.94 16.51
C LEU A 156 -16.73 13.72 17.10
N LYS A 157 -16.58 13.91 18.41
CA LYS A 157 -15.28 13.71 19.08
C LYS A 157 -14.86 12.24 19.17
N ASN A 158 -15.78 11.32 18.90
CA ASN A 158 -15.63 9.87 19.06
C ASN A 158 -15.65 9.08 17.75
N GLU A 159 -15.74 9.73 16.58
CA GLU A 159 -15.58 9.05 15.29
C GLU A 159 -14.09 8.96 14.94
N THR A 160 -13.67 7.86 14.30
CA THR A 160 -12.31 7.74 13.74
C THR A 160 -12.46 7.51 12.24
N PRO A 161 -11.99 8.43 11.38
CA PRO A 161 -12.11 8.25 9.93
C PRO A 161 -11.38 6.98 9.46
N GLU A 162 -12.10 6.06 8.83
CA GLU A 162 -11.53 4.78 8.40
C GLU A 162 -10.63 4.93 7.18
N HIS A 163 -10.96 5.86 6.27
CA HIS A 163 -10.19 6.13 5.06
C HIS A 163 -9.91 7.63 4.92
N VAL A 164 -8.66 7.96 4.61
CA VAL A 164 -8.18 9.32 4.37
C VAL A 164 -7.38 9.35 3.08
N ASN A 165 -7.56 10.39 2.26
CA ASN A 165 -6.80 10.58 1.02
C ASN A 165 -6.41 12.05 0.85
N PHE A 166 -5.28 12.29 0.20
CA PHE A 166 -4.89 13.62 -0.27
C PHE A 166 -5.48 13.91 -1.66
N SER A 167 -5.68 15.18 -1.98
CA SER A 167 -5.91 15.61 -3.38
C SER A 167 -4.63 15.43 -4.21
N PRO A 168 -4.73 15.24 -5.55
CA PRO A 168 -3.57 15.10 -6.43
C PRO A 168 -2.57 16.26 -6.36
N ASP A 169 -3.04 17.47 -6.04
CA ASP A 169 -2.24 18.68 -5.87
C ASP A 169 -1.67 18.87 -4.44
N SER A 170 -1.86 17.90 -3.55
CA SER A 170 -1.45 17.91 -2.14
C SER A 170 -1.98 19.09 -1.29
N ARG A 171 -2.99 19.84 -1.76
CA ARG A 171 -3.55 21.00 -1.03
C ARG A 171 -4.72 20.68 -0.12
N PHE A 172 -5.34 19.50 -0.26
CA PHE A 172 -6.50 19.08 0.51
C PHE A 172 -6.35 17.65 1.01
N ILE A 173 -7.03 17.36 2.12
CA ILE A 173 -7.37 16.00 2.53
C ILE A 173 -8.89 15.80 2.45
N VAL A 174 -9.30 14.55 2.21
CA VAL A 174 -10.69 14.09 2.24
C VAL A 174 -10.82 12.85 3.13
N ALA A 175 -11.94 12.75 3.84
CA ALA A 175 -12.30 11.56 4.60
C ALA A 175 -13.82 11.34 4.65
N GLY A 176 -14.23 10.08 4.72
CA GLY A 176 -15.58 9.72 5.15
C GLY A 176 -15.72 9.88 6.66
N VAL A 177 -16.78 10.56 7.10
CA VAL A 177 -17.12 10.77 8.52
C VAL A 177 -18.62 10.51 8.72
N TYR A 178 -19.14 10.60 9.94
CA TYR A 178 -20.54 10.23 10.20
C TYR A 178 -21.53 11.12 9.44
N GLY A 179 -22.17 10.54 8.42
CA GLY A 179 -23.23 11.17 7.61
C GLY A 179 -22.75 12.12 6.51
N GLU A 180 -21.44 12.31 6.32
CA GLU A 180 -20.90 13.21 5.28
C GLU A 180 -19.51 12.79 4.79
N VAL A 181 -19.13 13.25 3.59
CA VAL A 181 -17.73 13.30 3.17
C VAL A 181 -17.21 14.70 3.48
N ARG A 182 -16.13 14.79 4.26
CA ARG A 182 -15.55 16.06 4.67
C ARG A 182 -14.20 16.27 4.01
N THR A 183 -13.95 17.50 3.57
CA THR A 183 -12.68 17.95 3.02
C THR A 183 -12.10 19.06 3.89
N TRP A 184 -10.77 19.14 3.95
CA TRP A 184 -10.06 20.23 4.61
C TRP A 184 -8.90 20.68 3.73
N LYS A 185 -8.67 22.00 3.66
CA LYS A 185 -7.46 22.55 3.06
C LYS A 185 -6.30 22.36 4.04
N ILE A 186 -5.18 21.84 3.53
CA ILE A 186 -3.95 21.73 4.31
C ILE A 186 -3.37 23.14 4.51
N ILE A 187 -2.98 23.44 5.74
CA ILE A 187 -2.29 24.66 6.13
C ILE A 187 -0.87 24.30 6.59
N ASN A 188 0.08 25.11 6.15
CA ASN A 188 1.49 25.04 6.55
C ASN A 188 1.70 25.78 7.88
#